data_AF-A0A7C1GMG2-F1
#
_entry.id   AF-A0A7C1GMG2-F1
#
_cell.length_a   1.000
_cell.length_b   1.000
_cell.length_c   1.000
_cell.angle_alpha   90.00
_cell.angle_beta   90.00
_cell.angle_gamma   90.00
#
_symmetry.space_group_name_H-M   'P 1'
#
loop_
_entity.id
_entity.type
_entity.pdbx_description
1 polymer ?
#
loop_
_entity_poly.entity_id
_entity_poly.type
_entity_poly.pdbx_seq_one_letter_code
_entity_poly.pdbx_strand_id
1 'polypeptide(L)' 'MLTRQLRGEYKVKNENLKYFYEQFLHLSRGFNSIKIVTIRREENAAADKLANKAIDSRLDNSLKIE' A
#
# COMPACT_ATOMS: atom_id res chain seq x y z
N MET A 1 -7.91 6.27 -5.26
CA MET A 1 -8.92 5.21 -5.41
C MET A 1 -8.70 3.98 -4.50
N LEU A 2 -7.47 3.68 -4.04
CA LEU A 2 -7.19 2.53 -3.15
C LEU A 2 -7.90 2.59 -1.77
N THR A 3 -7.90 3.75 -1.11
CA THR A 3 -8.48 3.91 0.24
C THR A 3 -9.97 3.56 0.29
N ARG A 4 -10.71 3.75 -0.80
CA ARG A 4 -12.13 3.41 -0.91
C ARG A 4 -12.36 1.89 -1.02
N GLN A 5 -11.43 1.16 -1.64
CA GLN A 5 -11.48 -0.31 -1.68
C GLN A 5 -11.19 -0.91 -0.31
N LEU A 6 -10.22 -0.36 0.43
CA LEU A 6 -9.90 -0.79 1.80
C LEU A 6 -11.05 -0.53 2.79
N ARG A 7 -11.86 0.51 2.55
CA ARG A 7 -13.09 0.79 3.30
C ARG A 7 -14.29 -0.08 2.91
N GLY A 8 -14.15 -0.91 1.87
CA GLY A 8 -15.25 -1.72 1.34
C GLY A 8 -16.24 -0.97 0.44
N GLU A 9 -15.99 0.30 0.09
CA GLU A 9 -16.87 1.09 -0.79
C GLU A 9 -16.82 0.59 -2.25
N TYR A 10 -15.75 -0.10 -2.65
CA TYR A 10 -15.59 -0.66 -4.00
C TYR A 10 -15.11 -2.11 -3.95
N LYS A 11 -15.69 -2.96 -4.80
CA LYS A 11 -15.21 -4.34 -5.00
C LYS A 11 -13.80 -4.35 -5.62
N VAL A 12 -12.88 -5.06 -4.98
CA VAL A 12 -11.54 -5.34 -5.52
C VAL A 12 -11.69 -6.37 -6.64
N LYS A 13 -11.61 -5.92 -7.91
CA LYS A 13 -11.77 -6.78 -9.09
C LYS A 13 -10.46 -7.38 -9.61
N ASN A 14 -9.31 -6.86 -9.17
CA ASN A 14 -8.00 -7.32 -9.64
C ASN A 14 -7.50 -8.44 -8.71
N GLU A 15 -7.20 -9.61 -9.27
CA GLU A 15 -6.84 -10.82 -8.50
C GLU A 15 -5.55 -10.63 -7.69
N ASN A 16 -4.56 -9.95 -8.27
CA ASN A 16 -3.32 -9.59 -7.56
C ASN A 16 -3.59 -8.69 -6.35
N LEU A 17 -4.58 -7.80 -6.44
CA LEU A 17 -4.92 -6.88 -5.36
C LEU A 17 -5.80 -7.55 -4.29
N LYS A 18 -6.55 -8.59 -4.67
CA LYS A 18 -7.38 -9.38 -3.74
C LYS A 18 -6.51 -10.06 -2.68
N TYR A 19 -5.36 -10.62 -3.06
CA TYR A 19 -4.42 -11.24 -2.11
C TYR A 19 -3.96 -10.25 -1.02
N PHE A 20 -3.58 -9.03 -1.41
CA PHE A 20 -3.19 -7.99 -0.44
C PHE A 20 -4.37 -7.51 0.40
N TYR A 21 -5.57 -7.47 -0.18
CA TYR A 21 -6.79 -7.11 0.56
C TYR A 21 -7.14 -8.14 1.64
N GLU A 22 -7.01 -9.44 1.35
CA GLU A 22 -7.24 -10.50 2.33
C GLU A 22 -6.20 -10.47 3.46
N GLN A 23 -4.93 -10.22 3.15
CA GLN A 23 -3.90 -10.01 4.17
C GLN A 23 -4.20 -8.79 5.04
N PHE A 24 -4.64 -7.68 4.44
CA PHE A 24 -5.07 -6.51 5.18
C PHE A 24 -6.24 -6.82 6.12
N LEU A 25 -7.25 -7.54 5.65
CA LEU A 25 -8.38 -7.97 6.48
C LEU A 25 -7.95 -8.89 7.62
N HIS A 26 -7.02 -9.81 7.37
CA HIS A 26 -6.48 -10.70 8.39
C HIS A 26 -5.77 -9.90 9.50
N LEU A 27 -4.88 -8.99 9.12
CA LEU A 27 -4.18 -8.11 10.07
C LEU A 27 -5.14 -7.17 10.81
N SER A 28 -6.17 -6.69 10.10
CA SER A 28 -7.17 -5.78 10.65
C SER A 28 -7.94 -6.37 11.83
N ARG A 29 -8.17 -7.70 11.81
CA ARG A 29 -8.81 -8.43 12.93
C ARG A 29 -8.00 -8.39 14.23
N GLY A 30 -6.70 -8.11 14.16
CA GLY A 30 -5.83 -7.95 15.33
C GLY A 30 -6.01 -6.62 16.07
N PHE A 31 -6.77 -5.67 15.51
CA PHE A 31 -7.00 -4.35 16.09
C PHE A 31 -8.47 -4.17 16.44
N ASN A 32 -8.76 -3.53 17.59
CA ASN A 32 -10.15 -3.25 18.00
C ASN A 32 -10.87 -2.30 17.04
N SER A 33 -10.15 -1.37 16.41
CA SER A 33 -10.70 -0.45 15.42
C SER A 33 -9.60 0.10 14.52
N ILE A 34 -9.90 0.25 13.23
CA ILE A 34 -8.98 0.83 12.24
C ILE A 34 -9.68 1.96 11.51
N LYS A 35 -9.00 3.11 11.43
CA LYS A 35 -9.46 4.27 10.68
C LYS A 35 -8.56 4.49 9.47
N ILE A 36 -9.11 4.23 8.29
CA ILE A 36 -8.45 4.53 7.02
C ILE A 36 -8.79 5.96 6.65
N VAL A 37 -7.81 6.86 6.55
CA VAL A 37 -7.99 8.25 6.11
C VAL A 37 -7.24 8.50 4.79
N THR A 38 -7.79 9.37 3.96
CA THR A 38 -7.10 9.85 2.77
C THR A 38 -6.50 11.21 3.12
N ILE A 39 -5.18 11.31 3.09
CA ILE A 39 -4.43 12.55 3.31
C ILE A 39 -3.86 13.07 1.98
N ARG A 40 -3.44 14.33 1.93
CA ARG A 40 -2.77 14.88 0.74
C ARG A 40 -1.38 14.25 0.59
N ARG A 41 -0.86 14.22 -0.65
CA ARG A 41 0.48 13.65 -0.92
C ARG A 41 1.58 14.36 -0.14
N GLU A 42 1.44 15.68 0.02
CA GLU A 42 2.36 16.52 0.79
C GLU A 42 2.48 16.05 2.25
N GLU A 43 1.36 15.63 2.85
CA GLU A 43 1.31 15.10 4.22
C GLU A 43 1.88 13.67 4.32
N ASN A 44 1.93 12.95 3.19
CA ASN A 44 2.48 11.58 3.11
C ASN A 44 3.94 11.54 2.66
N ALA A 45 4.64 12.68 2.64
CA ALA A 45 5.98 12.80 2.06
C ALA A 45 7.01 11.83 2.68
N ALA A 46 6.92 11.55 3.98
CA ALA A 46 7.82 10.61 4.65
C ALA A 46 7.66 9.17 4.12
N ALA A 47 6.42 8.69 3.94
CA ALA A 47 6.16 7.36 3.41
C ALA A 47 6.48 7.29 1.91
N ASP A 48 6.16 8.34 1.14
CA ASP A 48 6.50 8.44 -0.29
C ASP A 48 8.03 8.36 -0.48
N LYS A 49 8.80 9.06 0.36
CA LYS A 49 10.27 9.01 0.34
C LYS A 49 10.81 7.60 0.62
N LEU A 50 10.24 6.88 1.59
CA LEU A 50 10.66 5.51 1.89
C LEU A 50 10.33 4.56 0.74
N ALA A 51 9.15 4.69 0.15
CA ALA A 51 8.75 3.89 -1.01
C ALA A 51 9.65 4.15 -2.22
N ASN A 52 9.92 5.42 -2.55
CA ASN A 52 10.81 5.79 -3.64
C ASN A 52 12.23 5.27 -3.38
N LYS A 53 12.75 5.39 -2.15
CA LYS A 53 14.08 4.85 -1.80
C LYS A 53 14.18 3.35 -2.02
N ALA A 54 13.12 2.59 -1.70
CA ALA A 54 13.10 1.15 -1.93
C ALA A 54 13.06 0.80 -3.43
N ILE A 55 12.32 1.57 -4.24
CA ILE A 55 12.29 1.42 -5.69
C ILE A 55 13.67 1.73 -6.28
N ASP A 56 14.26 2.87 -5.91
CA ASP A 56 15.58 3.29 -6.38
C ASP A 56 16.66 2.25 -6.01
N SER A 57 16.62 1.73 -4.78
CA SER A 57 17.56 0.68 -4.34
C SER A 57 17.40 -0.63 -5.09
N ARG A 58 16.19 -0.94 -5.59
CA ARG A 58 15.94 -2.13 -6.42
C ARG A 58 16.36 -1.91 -7.86
N LEU A 59 16.20 -0.69 -8.37
CA LEU A 59 16.61 -0.30 -9.71
C LEU A 59 18.15 -0.23 -9.82
N ASP A 60 18.82 0.31 -8.80
CA ASP A 60 20.30 0.35 -8.70
C ASP A 60 20.91 -1.06 -8.65
N ASN A 61 20.27 -2.00 -7.92
CA ASN A 61 20.70 -3.40 -7.94
C ASN A 61 20.46 -4.09 -9.29
N SER A 62 19.48 -3.65 -10.08
CA SER A 62 19.25 -4.18 -11.43
C SER A 62 20.27 -3.67 -12.47
N LEU A 63 20.99 -2.58 -12.17
CA LEU A 63 22.05 -2.00 -13.00
C LEU A 63 23.46 -2.50 -12.61
N LYS A 64 23.58 -3.25 -11.51
CA LYS A 64 24.85 -3.87 -11.05
C LYS A 64 24.97 -5.34 -11.40
N ILE A 65 24.01 -5.89 -12.13
CA ILE A 65 24.10 -7.22 -12.74
C ILE A 65 24.45 -7.01 -14.22
N GLU A 66 25.67 -6.57 -14.48
CA GLU A 66 26.38 -6.72 -15.75
C GLU A 66 27.82 -7.15 -15.45
#